data_AF-A0AA88W7G8-F1
#
_entry.id   AF-A0AA88W7G8-F1
#
_cell.length_a   1.000
_cell.length_b   1.000
_cell.length_c   1.000
_cell.angle_alpha   90.00
_cell.angle_beta   90.00
_cell.angle_gamma   90.00
#
_symmetry.space_group_name_H-M   'P 1'
#
loop_
_entity.id
_entity.type
_entity.pdbx_description
1 polymer ?
#
loop_
_entity_poly.entity_id
_entity_poly.type
_entity_poly.pdbx_seq_one_letter_code
_entity_poly.pdbx_strand_id
1 'polypeptide(L)'
;MESKMAALVPKSTGLTSKQLYRVAEFFDGIGTAQTIPHGLNTKDSYSNFIRTLLKPDHIKLGRISCLLSVIAPFTIHSNKAEKIVSKKVSELVAGFFERVGLHAIIPASCDGRGFYAYLVPGVLEVDQVESGRVSCIISAKPVVTNIYGGLHGGAVAAVTELVSIACARTVVGKDKELFLGEMSMSYLSAAPRNAEVMVDASLVRSGRNLTVIAVEFRLKESGQLAYTSRATFYNLPLAINLILKSPNQKPNFTIHESTHHS
;
A
#
# COMPACT_ATOMS: atom_id res chain seq x y z
N MET A 1 6.07 18.16 -21.67
CA MET A 1 6.58 17.35 -20.55
C MET A 1 6.45 18.10 -19.22
N GLU A 2 6.89 19.35 -19.13
CA GLU A 2 6.71 20.21 -17.94
C GLU A 2 5.24 20.47 -17.57
N SER A 3 4.36 20.66 -18.56
CA SER A 3 2.92 20.92 -18.34
C SER A 3 2.13 19.74 -17.72
N LYS A 4 2.54 18.48 -17.93
CA LYS A 4 1.93 17.30 -17.28
C LYS A 4 2.44 17.10 -15.84
N MET A 5 3.71 17.45 -15.59
CA MET A 5 4.32 17.35 -14.26
C MET A 5 3.79 18.40 -13.27
N ALA A 6 3.51 19.62 -13.74
CA ALA A 6 2.91 20.67 -12.92
C ALA A 6 1.47 20.33 -12.44
N ALA A 7 0.77 19.45 -13.17
CA ALA A 7 -0.56 18.97 -12.78
C ALA A 7 -0.53 17.84 -11.74
N LEU A 8 0.58 17.09 -11.64
CA LEU A 8 0.74 15.97 -10.70
C LEU A 8 1.31 16.40 -9.34
N VAL A 9 2.13 17.46 -9.32
CA VAL A 9 2.82 17.94 -8.12
C VAL A 9 2.58 19.45 -8.01
N PRO A 10 1.65 19.90 -7.16
CA PRO A 10 1.25 21.30 -7.08
C PRO A 10 2.40 22.21 -6.62
N LYS A 11 3.30 21.70 -5.77
CA LYS A 11 4.43 22.44 -5.21
C LYS A 11 5.69 21.59 -5.23
N SER A 12 6.74 22.06 -5.90
CA SER A 12 8.05 21.42 -5.87
C SER A 12 9.18 22.43 -5.62
N THR A 13 10.05 22.15 -4.66
CA THR A 13 11.18 23.01 -4.27
C THR A 13 12.44 22.16 -4.03
N GLY A 14 13.61 22.71 -4.31
CA GLY A 14 14.90 22.09 -3.97
C GLY A 14 15.22 20.75 -4.67
N LEU A 15 14.51 20.38 -5.74
CA LEU A 15 14.71 19.14 -6.48
C LEU A 15 15.32 19.40 -7.86
N THR A 16 16.25 18.53 -8.27
CA THR A 16 16.71 18.46 -9.67
C THR A 16 15.63 17.87 -10.57
N SER A 17 15.64 18.19 -11.87
CA SER A 17 14.70 17.62 -12.86
C SER A 17 14.71 16.09 -12.86
N LYS A 18 15.88 15.47 -12.62
CA LYS A 18 16.02 14.01 -12.50
C LYS A 18 15.36 13.47 -11.24
N GLN A 19 15.36 14.18 -10.11
CA GLN A 19 14.62 13.78 -8.90
C GLN A 19 13.12 13.89 -9.10
N LEU A 20 12.67 15.01 -9.66
CA LEU A 20 11.26 15.23 -9.99
C LEU A 20 10.71 14.14 -10.91
N TYR A 21 11.43 13.86 -12.00
CA TYR A 21 11.03 12.82 -12.95
C TYR A 21 10.95 11.42 -12.32
N ARG A 22 11.78 11.12 -11.31
CA ARG A 22 11.71 9.85 -10.58
C ARG A 22 10.43 9.71 -9.76
N VAL A 23 10.08 10.76 -9.03
CA VAL A 23 8.89 10.77 -8.17
C VAL A 23 7.63 10.78 -9.03
N ALA A 24 7.61 11.57 -10.10
CA ALA A 24 6.48 11.62 -11.02
C ALA A 24 6.25 10.30 -11.74
N GLU A 25 7.28 9.62 -12.26
CA GLU A 25 7.10 8.29 -12.84
C GLU A 25 6.61 7.25 -11.83
N PHE A 26 7.03 7.36 -10.55
CA PHE A 26 6.51 6.47 -9.52
C PHE A 26 5.00 6.69 -9.33
N PHE A 27 4.57 7.94 -9.17
CA PHE A 27 3.16 8.28 -9.03
C PHE A 27 2.34 7.90 -10.28
N ASP A 28 2.86 8.14 -11.48
CA ASP A 28 2.22 7.75 -12.74
C ASP A 28 2.09 6.23 -12.86
N GLY A 29 3.15 5.48 -12.52
CA GLY A 29 3.17 4.03 -12.56
C GLY A 29 2.22 3.35 -11.57
N ILE A 30 1.89 4.01 -10.46
CA ILE A 30 0.86 3.52 -9.53
C ILE A 30 -0.56 3.96 -9.93
N GLY A 31 -0.72 4.82 -10.94
CA GLY A 31 -2.01 5.25 -11.46
C GLY A 31 -2.54 6.54 -10.84
N THR A 32 -1.85 7.66 -11.05
CA THR A 32 -2.44 8.98 -10.72
C THR A 32 -3.60 9.29 -11.65
N ALA A 33 -4.77 9.55 -11.05
CA ALA A 33 -6.02 9.96 -11.70
C ALA A 33 -6.86 8.84 -12.35
N GLN A 34 -7.15 7.77 -11.61
CA GLN A 34 -8.33 6.96 -11.90
C GLN A 34 -9.40 7.16 -10.82
N THR A 35 -10.57 7.61 -11.25
CA THR A 35 -11.78 7.68 -10.41
C THR A 35 -12.06 6.31 -9.80
N ILE A 36 -12.35 6.26 -8.50
CA ILE A 36 -12.74 5.02 -7.81
C ILE A 36 -13.91 4.39 -8.60
N PRO A 37 -13.77 3.15 -9.09
CA PRO A 37 -14.84 2.48 -9.81
C PRO A 37 -16.16 2.51 -9.02
N HIS A 38 -17.29 2.78 -9.69
CA HIS A 38 -18.59 2.97 -9.04
C HIS A 38 -19.00 1.80 -8.11
N GLY A 39 -18.60 0.57 -8.42
CA GLY A 39 -18.87 -0.62 -7.60
C GLY A 39 -18.06 -0.71 -6.30
N LEU A 40 -16.99 0.09 -6.16
CA LEU A 40 -16.12 0.13 -4.99
C LEU A 40 -16.48 1.23 -4.00
N ASN A 41 -17.43 2.12 -4.30
CA ASN A 41 -17.81 3.19 -3.36
C ASN A 41 -18.71 2.71 -2.20
N THR A 42 -18.72 1.41 -1.91
CA THR A 42 -19.50 0.84 -0.81
C THR A 42 -18.71 0.91 0.48
N LYS A 43 -19.42 1.01 1.61
CA LYS A 43 -18.77 0.91 2.93
C LYS A 43 -18.13 -0.48 3.05
N ASP A 44 -16.96 -0.56 3.66
CA ASP A 44 -16.27 -1.81 3.99
C ASP A 44 -15.71 -2.63 2.82
N SER A 45 -15.66 -2.10 1.58
CA SER A 45 -15.10 -2.86 0.45
C SER A 45 -13.65 -3.31 0.70
N TYR A 46 -12.80 -2.39 1.21
CA TYR A 46 -11.42 -2.72 1.55
C TYR A 46 -11.32 -3.70 2.72
N SER A 47 -12.13 -3.49 3.76
CA SER A 47 -12.24 -4.41 4.89
C SER A 47 -12.57 -5.81 4.41
N ASN A 48 -13.63 -5.97 3.62
CA ASN A 48 -14.12 -7.25 3.10
C ASN A 48 -13.05 -7.94 2.26
N PHE A 49 -12.36 -7.21 1.37
CA PHE A 49 -11.25 -7.76 0.59
C PHE A 49 -10.17 -8.39 1.48
N ILE A 50 -9.66 -7.67 2.50
CA ILE A 50 -8.63 -8.19 3.41
C ILE A 50 -9.14 -9.42 4.17
N ARG A 51 -10.39 -9.36 4.65
CA ARG A 51 -11.00 -10.41 5.47
C ARG A 51 -11.21 -11.71 4.70
N THR A 52 -11.51 -11.65 3.40
CA THR A 52 -11.67 -12.85 2.60
C THR A 52 -10.36 -13.59 2.32
N LEU A 53 -9.21 -12.89 2.39
CA LEU A 53 -7.91 -13.51 2.14
C LEU A 53 -7.37 -14.32 3.33
N LEU A 54 -7.84 -14.03 4.54
CA LEU A 54 -7.38 -14.67 5.78
C LEU A 54 -8.29 -15.85 6.15
N LYS A 55 -7.69 -17.03 6.34
CA LYS A 55 -8.37 -18.23 6.84
C LYS A 55 -7.68 -18.69 8.14
N PRO A 56 -8.33 -18.64 9.31
CA PRO A 56 -7.77 -19.20 10.53
C PRO A 56 -7.39 -20.68 10.33
N ASP A 57 -6.17 -21.04 10.71
CA ASP A 57 -5.63 -22.40 10.61
C ASP A 57 -5.60 -23.04 11.99
N HIS A 58 -4.91 -22.39 12.94
CA HIS A 58 -4.75 -22.87 14.31
C HIS A 58 -4.92 -21.74 15.32
N ILE A 59 -5.64 -22.01 16.41
CA ILE A 59 -5.74 -21.13 17.57
C ILE A 59 -5.15 -21.88 18.76
N LYS A 60 -4.20 -21.25 19.45
CA LYS A 60 -3.61 -21.71 20.71
C LYS A 60 -3.62 -20.55 21.69
N LEU A 61 -3.50 -20.82 22.99
CA LEU A 61 -3.41 -19.76 23.99
C LEU A 61 -2.22 -18.83 23.64
N GLY A 62 -2.51 -17.55 23.43
CA GLY A 62 -1.52 -16.52 23.05
C GLY A 62 -1.06 -16.52 21.59
N ARG A 63 -1.60 -17.40 20.72
CA ARG A 63 -1.18 -17.47 19.30
C ARG A 63 -2.34 -17.83 18.37
N ILE A 64 -2.55 -17.03 17.34
CA ILE A 64 -3.42 -17.36 16.21
C ILE A 64 -2.58 -17.43 14.93
N SER A 65 -2.72 -18.51 14.17
CA SER A 65 -2.15 -18.68 12.85
C SER A 65 -3.27 -18.59 11.81
N CYS A 66 -3.08 -17.77 10.78
CA CYS A 66 -3.98 -17.68 9.63
C CYS A 66 -3.22 -18.03 8.34
N LEU A 67 -3.88 -18.75 7.44
CA LEU A 67 -3.45 -18.93 6.06
C LEU A 67 -3.91 -17.72 5.26
N LEU A 68 -2.96 -17.06 4.58
CA LEU A 68 -3.23 -16.04 3.59
C LEU A 68 -3.22 -16.70 2.21
N SER A 69 -4.38 -16.79 1.55
CA SER A 69 -4.46 -17.37 0.21
C SER A 69 -4.09 -16.32 -0.84
N VAL A 70 -2.88 -16.40 -1.40
CA VAL A 70 -2.51 -15.64 -2.60
C VAL A 70 -2.99 -16.43 -3.82
N ILE A 71 -4.07 -16.00 -4.46
CA ILE A 71 -4.58 -16.58 -5.71
C ILE A 71 -3.56 -16.19 -6.82
N ALA A 72 -2.78 -17.01 -7.53
CA ALA A 72 -2.36 -18.42 -7.57
C ALA A 72 -0.91 -18.47 -8.14
N PRO A 73 -0.14 -19.59 -8.11
CA PRO A 73 -0.45 -20.89 -7.53
C PRO A 73 0.60 -21.30 -6.47
N PHE A 74 0.22 -21.36 -5.19
CA PHE A 74 0.91 -22.24 -4.24
C PHE A 74 -0.09 -22.83 -3.26
N THR A 75 0.00 -24.16 -3.09
CA THR A 75 -0.75 -24.90 -2.08
C THR A 75 0.16 -25.06 -0.86
N ILE A 76 -0.21 -24.43 0.26
CA ILE A 76 0.49 -24.62 1.53
C ILE A 76 -0.11 -25.84 2.22
N HIS A 77 0.69 -26.87 2.42
CA HIS A 77 0.34 -28.01 3.26
C HIS A 77 0.63 -27.66 4.73
N SER A 78 -0.41 -27.51 5.55
CA SER A 78 -0.27 -27.32 7.00
C SER A 78 -0.09 -28.69 7.68
N ASN A 79 0.96 -28.81 8.50
CA ASN A 79 1.17 -29.98 9.36
C ASN A 79 0.36 -29.83 10.66
N LYS A 80 -0.50 -30.81 10.93
CA LYS A 80 -1.34 -30.88 12.13
C LYS A 80 -0.47 -30.91 13.39
N ALA A 81 -0.71 -29.97 14.31
CA ALA A 81 -0.27 -30.08 15.69
C ALA A 81 -1.43 -29.74 16.64
N GLU A 82 -2.17 -30.78 17.03
CA GLU A 82 -3.26 -30.71 18.01
C GLU A 82 -2.76 -30.29 19.39
N LYS A 83 -3.40 -29.26 19.97
CA LYS A 83 -3.53 -29.13 21.42
C LYS A 83 -4.81 -28.36 21.76
N ILE A 84 -5.49 -28.88 22.78
CA ILE A 84 -6.89 -28.61 23.14
C ILE A 84 -7.04 -27.18 23.69
N VAL A 85 -7.71 -26.31 22.94
CA VAL A 85 -8.26 -25.03 23.42
C VAL A 85 -9.67 -25.29 23.92
N SER A 86 -10.08 -24.66 25.03
CA SER A 86 -11.43 -24.86 25.56
C SER A 86 -12.49 -24.42 24.54
N LYS A 87 -13.59 -25.18 24.44
CA LYS A 87 -14.69 -24.94 23.49
C LYS A 87 -15.16 -23.48 23.51
N LYS A 88 -15.25 -22.87 24.69
CA LYS A 88 -15.66 -21.48 24.90
C LYS A 88 -14.69 -20.45 24.27
N VAL A 89 -13.38 -20.69 24.35
CA VAL A 89 -12.38 -19.80 23.75
C VAL A 89 -12.42 -19.93 22.23
N SER A 90 -12.56 -21.14 21.71
CA SER A 90 -12.70 -21.37 20.26
C SER A 90 -13.95 -20.70 19.70
N GLU A 91 -15.10 -20.79 20.37
CA GLU A 91 -16.35 -20.13 19.96
C GLU A 91 -16.26 -18.60 19.99
N LEU A 92 -15.60 -18.02 21.01
CA LEU A 92 -15.39 -16.58 21.10
C LEU A 92 -14.51 -16.05 19.97
N VAL A 93 -13.43 -16.78 19.65
CA VAL A 93 -12.50 -16.41 18.57
C VAL A 93 -13.14 -16.63 17.19
N ALA A 94 -13.86 -17.74 16.99
CA ALA A 94 -14.63 -17.97 15.77
C ALA A 94 -15.68 -16.86 15.56
N GLY A 95 -16.47 -16.53 16.59
CA GLY A 95 -17.43 -15.44 16.52
C GLY A 95 -16.77 -14.07 16.33
N PHE A 96 -15.55 -13.85 16.84
CA PHE A 96 -14.77 -12.65 16.49
C PHE A 96 -14.45 -12.62 14.99
N PHE A 97 -13.95 -13.72 14.44
CA PHE A 97 -13.65 -13.83 13.01
C PHE A 97 -14.88 -13.65 12.13
N GLU A 98 -16.02 -14.23 12.48
CA GLU A 98 -17.30 -14.00 11.80
C GLU A 98 -17.71 -12.52 11.83
N ARG A 99 -17.62 -11.85 12.99
CA ARG A 99 -17.91 -10.41 13.12
C ARG A 99 -16.93 -9.55 12.32
N VAL A 100 -15.67 -9.97 12.22
CA VAL A 100 -14.69 -9.34 11.33
C VAL A 100 -14.75 -9.92 9.93
N GLY A 101 -15.84 -10.54 9.49
CA GLY A 101 -16.12 -10.85 8.09
C GLY A 101 -15.32 -12.02 7.50
N LEU A 102 -14.86 -12.96 8.32
CA LEU A 102 -14.48 -14.28 7.83
C LEU A 102 -15.70 -14.86 7.10
N HIS A 103 -15.53 -15.25 5.82
CA HIS A 103 -16.60 -15.62 4.86
C HIS A 103 -17.23 -14.49 4.04
N ALA A 104 -16.76 -13.24 4.14
CA ALA A 104 -17.16 -12.20 3.18
C ALA A 104 -16.78 -12.62 1.75
N ILE A 105 -17.68 -12.44 0.77
CA ILE A 105 -17.39 -12.70 -0.64
C ILE A 105 -16.50 -11.58 -1.17
N ILE A 106 -15.39 -11.90 -1.85
CA ILE A 106 -14.61 -10.88 -2.58
C ILE A 106 -15.52 -10.34 -3.68
N PRO A 107 -15.89 -9.04 -3.68
CA PRO A 107 -16.66 -8.49 -4.78
C PRO A 107 -15.91 -8.69 -6.09
N ALA A 108 -16.59 -9.04 -7.19
CA ALA A 108 -15.95 -9.25 -8.49
C ALA A 108 -15.13 -8.02 -8.96
N SER A 109 -15.50 -6.82 -8.50
CA SER A 109 -14.75 -5.57 -8.74
C SER A 109 -13.35 -5.54 -8.10
N CYS A 110 -13.07 -6.43 -7.14
CA CYS A 110 -11.77 -6.56 -6.49
C CYS A 110 -10.86 -7.64 -7.14
N ASP A 111 -11.39 -8.42 -8.08
CA ASP A 111 -10.66 -9.49 -8.82
C ASP A 111 -9.93 -8.95 -10.07
N GLY A 112 -9.96 -7.63 -10.28
CA GLY A 112 -9.19 -6.97 -11.33
C GLY A 112 -7.70 -6.87 -10.97
N ARG A 113 -6.81 -7.11 -11.94
CA ARG A 113 -5.38 -6.76 -11.81
C ARG A 113 -5.25 -5.31 -11.37
N GLY A 114 -4.57 -5.07 -10.26
CA GLY A 114 -4.27 -3.71 -9.78
C GLY A 114 -5.33 -3.08 -8.88
N PHE A 115 -6.17 -3.84 -8.15
CA PHE A 115 -7.11 -3.30 -7.16
C PHE A 115 -6.49 -2.21 -6.25
N TYR A 116 -5.29 -2.47 -5.71
CA TYR A 116 -4.54 -1.48 -4.92
C TYR A 116 -4.04 -0.27 -5.72
N ALA A 117 -3.67 -0.49 -6.99
CA ALA A 117 -3.23 0.57 -7.90
C ALA A 117 -4.36 1.56 -8.24
N TYR A 118 -5.63 1.14 -8.15
CA TYR A 118 -6.76 2.07 -8.34
C TYR A 118 -7.25 2.69 -7.03
N LEU A 119 -7.22 1.92 -5.94
CA LEU A 119 -7.83 2.33 -4.69
C LEU A 119 -7.09 3.46 -4.00
N VAL A 120 -5.76 3.33 -3.87
CA VAL A 120 -4.97 4.28 -3.07
C VAL A 120 -4.78 5.63 -3.79
N PRO A 121 -4.46 5.68 -5.10
CA PRO A 121 -4.41 6.96 -5.82
C PRO A 121 -5.78 7.65 -5.93
N GLY A 122 -6.89 6.91 -5.96
CA GLY A 122 -8.24 7.49 -6.02
C GLY A 122 -8.68 8.25 -4.76
N VAL A 123 -7.93 8.11 -3.65
CA VAL A 123 -8.19 8.80 -2.37
C VAL A 123 -7.04 9.70 -1.93
N LEU A 124 -5.90 9.68 -2.63
CA LEU A 124 -4.67 10.36 -2.25
C LEU A 124 -4.29 11.41 -3.30
N GLU A 125 -4.11 12.65 -2.84
CA GLU A 125 -3.68 13.78 -3.66
C GLU A 125 -2.29 14.22 -3.20
N VAL A 126 -1.36 14.46 -4.13
CA VAL A 126 -0.02 14.97 -3.80
C VAL A 126 -0.13 16.48 -3.59
N ASP A 127 0.42 17.01 -2.49
CA ASP A 127 0.44 18.46 -2.21
C ASP A 127 1.83 19.05 -2.45
N GLN A 128 2.88 18.46 -1.86
CA GLN A 128 4.25 18.98 -1.95
C GLN A 128 5.28 17.87 -2.12
N VAL A 129 6.29 18.13 -2.93
CA VAL A 129 7.47 17.24 -3.08
C VAL A 129 8.73 18.08 -2.94
N GLU A 130 9.59 17.69 -2.00
CA GLU A 130 10.90 18.27 -1.76
C GLU A 130 11.96 17.16 -1.63
N SER A 131 13.25 17.50 -1.65
CA SER A 131 14.28 16.50 -1.41
C SER A 131 14.19 15.97 0.02
N GLY A 132 13.90 14.67 0.16
CA GLY A 132 13.72 14.01 1.45
C GLY A 132 12.38 14.29 2.13
N ARG A 133 11.40 14.89 1.45
CA ARG A 133 10.07 15.13 2.02
C ARG A 133 8.96 15.08 0.97
N VAL A 134 7.83 14.47 1.29
CA VAL A 134 6.63 14.43 0.45
C VAL A 134 5.41 14.63 1.34
N SER A 135 4.52 15.55 0.96
CA SER A 135 3.20 15.68 1.57
C SER A 135 2.10 15.31 0.60
N CYS A 136 1.07 14.66 1.13
CA CYS A 136 -0.15 14.30 0.42
C CYS A 136 -1.37 14.61 1.28
N ILE A 137 -2.55 14.62 0.67
CA ILE A 137 -3.85 14.69 1.36
C ILE A 137 -4.60 13.40 1.04
N ILE A 138 -5.03 12.68 2.08
CA ILE A 138 -5.97 11.56 1.92
C ILE A 138 -7.37 11.96 2.36
N SER A 139 -8.35 11.67 1.50
CA SER A 139 -9.78 11.78 1.83
C SER A 139 -10.30 10.46 2.40
N ALA A 140 -10.91 10.51 3.59
CA ALA A 140 -11.52 9.34 4.25
C ALA A 140 -12.85 8.92 3.59
N LYS A 141 -12.79 8.51 2.31
CA LYS A 141 -13.94 8.05 1.53
C LYS A 141 -14.45 6.68 2.02
N PRO A 142 -15.75 6.34 1.81
CA PRO A 142 -16.35 5.10 2.31
C PRO A 142 -15.55 3.82 2.01
N VAL A 143 -14.99 3.73 0.81
CA VAL A 143 -14.22 2.58 0.33
C VAL A 143 -12.98 2.25 1.20
N VAL A 144 -12.37 3.25 1.83
CA VAL A 144 -11.18 3.11 2.70
C VAL A 144 -11.50 3.28 4.18
N THR A 145 -12.78 3.32 4.56
CA THR A 145 -13.21 3.34 5.96
C THR A 145 -13.48 1.94 6.50
N ASN A 146 -13.23 1.75 7.79
CA ASN A 146 -13.55 0.54 8.53
C ASN A 146 -14.99 0.56 9.07
N ILE A 147 -15.41 -0.55 9.69
CA ILE A 147 -16.75 -0.72 10.25
C ILE A 147 -17.13 0.34 11.30
N TYR A 148 -16.13 0.89 12.00
CA TYR A 148 -16.28 1.94 13.02
C TYR A 148 -16.33 3.36 12.44
N GLY A 149 -16.27 3.51 11.12
CA GLY A 149 -16.43 4.79 10.43
C GLY A 149 -15.19 5.68 10.39
N GLY A 150 -14.02 5.16 10.77
CA GLY A 150 -12.73 5.82 10.58
C GLY A 150 -11.92 5.19 9.44
N LEU A 151 -10.81 5.82 9.03
CA LEU A 151 -9.89 5.21 8.07
C LEU A 151 -9.47 3.80 8.51
N HIS A 152 -9.48 2.86 7.56
CA HIS A 152 -9.10 1.48 7.81
C HIS A 152 -7.58 1.39 8.02
N GLY A 153 -7.14 0.70 9.08
CA GLY A 153 -5.71 0.66 9.43
C GLY A 153 -4.83 0.12 8.31
N GLY A 154 -5.26 -0.95 7.63
CA GLY A 154 -4.55 -1.45 6.44
C GLY A 154 -4.52 -0.47 5.26
N ALA A 155 -5.48 0.46 5.14
CA ALA A 155 -5.46 1.49 4.10
C ALA A 155 -4.45 2.59 4.45
N VAL A 156 -4.40 2.98 5.74
CA VAL A 156 -3.37 3.88 6.26
C VAL A 156 -1.97 3.28 6.02
N ALA A 157 -1.77 1.99 6.32
CA ALA A 157 -0.50 1.30 6.08
C ALA A 157 -0.12 1.26 4.58
N ALA A 158 -1.07 1.01 3.68
CA ALA A 158 -0.81 1.03 2.23
C ALA A 158 -0.41 2.44 1.74
N VAL A 159 -1.07 3.49 2.24
CA VAL A 159 -0.72 4.88 1.94
C VAL A 159 0.67 5.21 2.47
N THR A 160 0.99 4.80 3.70
CA THR A 160 2.33 4.95 4.28
C THR A 160 3.39 4.36 3.37
N GLU A 161 3.22 3.11 2.90
CA GLU A 161 4.19 2.46 2.02
C GLU A 161 4.41 3.27 0.75
N LEU A 162 3.34 3.66 0.05
CA LEU A 162 3.44 4.42 -1.20
C LEU A 162 4.10 5.78 -1.02
N VAL A 163 3.65 6.57 -0.05
CA VAL A 163 4.22 7.91 0.21
C VAL A 163 5.67 7.79 0.69
N SER A 164 6.01 6.72 1.43
CA SER A 164 7.40 6.48 1.83
C SER A 164 8.30 6.10 0.67
N ILE A 165 7.83 5.29 -0.28
CA ILE A 165 8.57 5.00 -1.53
C ILE A 165 8.77 6.29 -2.32
N ALA A 166 7.72 7.10 -2.49
CA ALA A 166 7.82 8.39 -3.17
C ALA A 166 8.87 9.30 -2.50
N CYS A 167 8.80 9.43 -1.17
CA CYS A 167 9.76 10.19 -0.38
C CYS A 167 11.18 9.64 -0.53
N ALA A 168 11.38 8.33 -0.47
CA ALA A 168 12.69 7.71 -0.68
C ALA A 168 13.23 7.98 -2.10
N ARG A 169 12.38 7.99 -3.13
CA ARG A 169 12.77 8.27 -4.53
C ARG A 169 13.25 9.70 -4.77
N THR A 170 12.92 10.63 -3.88
CA THR A 170 13.49 11.99 -3.91
C THR A 170 15.01 11.99 -3.69
N VAL A 171 15.56 10.97 -3.03
CA VAL A 171 16.99 10.87 -2.70
C VAL A 171 17.67 9.62 -3.28
N VAL A 172 16.94 8.51 -3.44
CA VAL A 172 17.46 7.25 -3.99
C VAL A 172 17.27 7.17 -5.50
N GLY A 173 18.36 6.86 -6.22
CA GLY A 173 18.39 6.70 -7.67
C GLY A 173 17.50 5.57 -8.21
N LYS A 174 17.16 5.62 -9.50
CA LYS A 174 16.41 4.56 -10.20
C LYS A 174 17.24 3.29 -10.42
N ASP A 175 18.55 3.39 -10.33
CA ASP A 175 19.51 2.28 -10.38
C ASP A 175 19.39 1.32 -9.18
N LYS A 176 18.60 1.71 -8.17
CA LYS A 176 18.29 0.88 -7.01
C LYS A 176 16.79 0.63 -6.91
N GLU A 177 16.44 -0.62 -6.69
CA GLU A 177 15.11 -1.01 -6.23
C GLU A 177 14.96 -0.73 -4.74
N LEU A 178 13.74 -0.39 -4.35
CA LEU A 178 13.37 -0.18 -2.96
C LEU A 178 12.52 -1.36 -2.52
N PHE A 179 13.06 -2.20 -1.65
CA PHE A 179 12.31 -3.31 -1.06
C PHE A 179 11.91 -2.93 0.37
N LEU A 180 10.61 -2.93 0.68
CA LEU A 180 10.14 -2.66 2.03
C LEU A 180 10.56 -3.81 2.96
N GLY A 181 11.50 -3.52 3.87
CA GLY A 181 12.02 -4.48 4.83
C GLY A 181 11.20 -4.51 6.12
N GLU A 182 10.85 -3.33 6.63
CA GLU A 182 10.09 -3.17 7.86
C GLU A 182 9.19 -1.94 7.76
N MET A 183 7.99 -2.04 8.35
CA MET A 183 7.10 -0.91 8.54
C MET A 183 6.38 -1.06 9.88
N SER A 184 6.39 0.00 10.66
CA SER A 184 5.71 0.10 11.96
C SER A 184 4.67 1.22 11.92
N MET A 185 3.52 1.01 12.55
CA MET A 185 2.40 1.95 12.59
C MET A 185 1.95 2.17 14.03
N SER A 186 1.64 3.40 14.41
CA SER A 186 0.93 3.74 15.65
C SER A 186 -0.40 4.43 15.31
N TYR A 187 -1.48 3.98 15.94
CA TYR A 187 -2.83 4.51 15.75
C TYR A 187 -3.27 5.27 16.99
N LEU A 188 -3.19 6.60 16.94
CA LEU A 188 -3.35 7.50 18.09
C LEU A 188 -4.77 8.09 18.18
N SER A 189 -5.38 8.39 17.04
CA SER A 189 -6.79 8.79 16.96
C SER A 189 -7.41 8.34 15.64
N ALA A 190 -8.74 8.36 15.56
CA ALA A 190 -9.44 8.02 14.33
C ALA A 190 -9.53 9.23 13.38
N ALA A 191 -9.31 9.01 12.09
CA ALA A 191 -9.72 9.93 11.04
C ALA A 191 -11.13 9.55 10.57
N PRO A 192 -12.18 10.29 10.95
CA PRO A 192 -13.56 9.93 10.65
C PRO A 192 -13.84 10.03 9.15
N ARG A 193 -14.90 9.35 8.70
CA ARG A 193 -15.40 9.42 7.33
C ARG A 193 -15.54 10.88 6.87
N ASN A 194 -15.15 11.12 5.61
CA ASN A 194 -15.10 12.42 4.95
C ASN A 194 -14.06 13.42 5.50
N ALA A 195 -13.28 13.06 6.53
CA ALA A 195 -12.16 13.89 6.95
C ALA A 195 -11.08 13.94 5.86
N GLU A 196 -10.46 15.11 5.71
CA GLU A 196 -9.19 15.26 5.02
C GLU A 196 -8.05 15.10 6.02
N VAL A 197 -7.08 14.26 5.67
CA VAL A 197 -5.91 13.97 6.50
C VAL A 197 -4.66 14.32 5.72
N MET A 198 -3.84 15.20 6.26
CA MET A 198 -2.53 15.52 5.73
C MET A 198 -1.55 14.41 6.10
N VAL A 199 -0.87 13.87 5.10
CA VAL A 199 0.15 12.82 5.22
C VAL A 199 1.49 13.46 4.92
N ASP A 200 2.38 13.53 5.89
CA ASP A 200 3.72 14.09 5.74
C ASP A 200 4.76 12.99 5.92
N ALA A 201 5.50 12.70 4.85
CA ALA A 201 6.62 11.76 4.87
C ALA A 201 7.94 12.52 4.82
N SER A 202 8.86 12.14 5.70
CA SER A 202 10.17 12.76 5.82
C SER A 202 11.29 11.73 5.94
N LEU A 203 12.41 12.02 5.29
CA LEU A 203 13.60 11.20 5.33
C LEU A 203 14.23 11.26 6.72
N VAL A 204 14.35 10.09 7.36
CA VAL A 204 15.10 9.94 8.62
C VAL A 204 16.57 9.65 8.34
N ARG A 205 16.84 8.73 7.39
CA ARG A 205 18.19 8.31 7.03
C ARG A 205 18.22 7.76 5.62
N SER A 206 19.24 8.10 4.83
CA SER A 206 19.54 7.43 3.56
C SER A 206 21.01 7.02 3.52
N GLY A 207 21.27 5.79 3.08
CA GLY A 207 22.61 5.24 2.93
C GLY A 207 22.73 4.36 1.69
N ARG A 208 23.87 3.67 1.56
CA ARG A 208 24.13 2.83 0.38
C ARG A 208 23.07 1.74 0.20
N ASN A 209 22.70 1.07 1.29
CA ASN A 209 21.89 -0.15 1.28
C ASN A 209 20.52 0.00 1.96
N LEU A 210 20.27 1.11 2.65
CA LEU A 210 19.01 1.29 3.38
C LEU A 210 18.53 2.74 3.35
N THR A 211 17.22 2.92 3.40
CA THR A 211 16.55 4.21 3.52
C THR A 211 15.43 4.10 4.56
N VAL A 212 15.37 5.03 5.50
CA VAL A 212 14.35 5.08 6.55
C VAL A 212 13.52 6.35 6.38
N ILE A 213 12.21 6.19 6.33
CA ILE A 213 11.23 7.28 6.21
C ILE A 213 10.33 7.27 7.44
N ALA A 214 10.03 8.45 7.98
CA ALA A 214 8.98 8.65 8.97
C ALA A 214 7.76 9.25 8.29
N VAL A 215 6.55 8.86 8.71
CA VAL A 215 5.30 9.39 8.18
C VAL A 215 4.38 9.80 9.32
N GLU A 216 3.79 10.98 9.22
CA GLU A 216 2.76 11.47 10.13
C GLU A 216 1.45 11.73 9.38
N PHE A 217 0.33 11.43 10.04
CA PHE A 217 -1.01 11.69 9.53
C PHE A 217 -1.71 12.65 10.49
N ARG A 218 -2.10 13.83 10.01
CA ARG A 218 -2.76 14.86 10.82
C ARG A 218 -4.09 15.24 10.20
N LEU A 219 -5.14 15.36 11.01
CA LEU A 219 -6.40 15.92 10.55
C LEU A 219 -6.16 17.34 10.03
N LYS A 220 -6.59 17.62 8.80
CA LYS A 220 -6.31 18.91 8.16
C LYS A 220 -7.00 20.07 8.87
N GLU A 221 -8.21 19.84 9.38
CA GLU A 221 -9.01 20.85 10.08
C GLU A 221 -8.44 21.21 11.46
N SER A 222 -8.04 20.22 12.26
CA SER A 222 -7.64 20.43 13.65
C SER A 222 -6.13 20.38 13.90
N GLY A 223 -5.34 19.88 12.93
CA GLY A 223 -3.91 19.58 13.10
C GLY A 223 -3.61 18.39 14.02
N GLN A 224 -4.64 17.72 14.54
CA GLN A 224 -4.50 16.60 15.47
C GLN A 224 -3.79 15.43 14.79
N LEU A 225 -2.75 14.90 15.46
CA LEU A 225 -2.03 13.71 15.02
C LEU A 225 -2.90 12.46 15.20
N ALA A 226 -3.20 11.79 14.09
CA ALA A 226 -4.02 10.58 14.05
C ALA A 226 -3.16 9.31 13.98
N TYR A 227 -2.16 9.30 13.11
CA TYR A 227 -1.31 8.13 12.87
C TYR A 227 0.15 8.54 12.72
N THR A 228 1.06 7.64 13.11
CA THR A 228 2.49 7.77 12.81
C THR A 228 3.05 6.46 12.29
N SER A 229 4.13 6.55 11.53
CA SER A 229 4.80 5.38 10.99
C SER A 229 6.28 5.59 10.77
N ARG A 230 7.02 4.48 10.71
CA ARG A 230 8.36 4.40 10.15
C ARG A 230 8.41 3.25 9.16
N ALA A 231 8.99 3.50 8.00
CA ALA A 231 9.23 2.51 6.96
C ALA A 231 10.73 2.43 6.64
N THR A 232 11.27 1.22 6.61
CA THR A 232 12.66 0.91 6.30
C THR A 232 12.73 0.15 4.98
N PHE A 233 13.39 0.74 3.98
CA PHE A 233 13.64 0.13 2.69
C PHE A 233 15.08 -0.35 2.57
N TYR A 234 15.27 -1.52 1.96
CA TYR A 234 16.55 -1.96 1.43
C TYR A 234 16.74 -1.45 0.01
N ASN A 235 17.86 -0.79 -0.23
CA ASN A 235 18.23 -0.22 -1.53
C ASN A 235 19.03 -1.27 -2.32
N LEU A 236 18.37 -2.07 -3.15
CA LEU A 236 18.99 -3.17 -3.88
C LEU A 236 19.43 -2.73 -5.28
N PRO A 237 20.66 -3.02 -5.73
CA PRO A 237 21.04 -2.82 -7.13
C PRO A 237 20.13 -3.60 -8.07
N LEU A 238 19.71 -3.00 -9.19
CA LEU A 238 18.86 -3.65 -10.20
C LEU A 238 19.40 -5.01 -10.68
N ALA A 239 20.73 -5.17 -10.74
CA ALA A 239 21.38 -6.41 -11.16
C ALA A 239 21.08 -7.63 -10.27
N ILE A 240 20.79 -7.43 -8.98
CA ILE A 240 20.48 -8.52 -8.05
C ILE A 240 19.07 -9.08 -8.30
N ASN A 241 18.15 -8.26 -8.81
CA ASN A 241 16.78 -8.66 -9.05
C ASN A 241 16.63 -9.60 -10.27
N LEU A 242 17.56 -9.53 -11.23
CA LEU A 242 17.63 -10.50 -12.34
C LEU A 242 17.94 -11.93 -11.86
N ILE A 243 18.60 -12.07 -10.71
CA ILE A 243 18.95 -13.36 -10.11
C ILE A 243 17.78 -13.90 -9.25
N LEU A 244 16.94 -13.01 -8.69
CA LEU A 244 15.79 -13.38 -7.86
C LEU A 244 14.50 -13.62 -8.66
N LYS A 245 14.43 -13.17 -9.93
CA LYS A 245 13.33 -13.54 -10.82
C LYS A 245 13.49 -15.01 -11.23
N SER A 246 12.47 -15.82 -10.92
CA SER A 246 12.42 -17.23 -11.31
C SER A 246 12.71 -17.37 -12.83
N PRO A 247 13.58 -18.31 -13.24
CA PRO A 247 14.01 -18.46 -14.64
C PRO A 247 12.90 -18.76 -15.65
N ASN A 248 11.65 -18.95 -15.22
CA ASN A 248 10.52 -19.31 -16.07
C ASN A 248 9.61 -18.16 -16.52
N GLN A 249 9.91 -16.90 -16.17
CA GLN A 249 9.21 -15.76 -16.79
C GLN A 249 9.96 -15.29 -18.04
N LYS A 250 9.67 -15.92 -19.19
CA LYS A 250 10.08 -15.36 -20.48
C LYS A 250 9.39 -14.01 -20.70
N PRO A 251 10.12 -12.94 -21.04
CA PRO A 251 9.51 -11.68 -21.41
C PRO A 251 8.88 -11.82 -22.80
N ASN A 252 7.54 -11.74 -22.87
CA ASN A 252 6.84 -11.58 -24.15
C ASN A 252 7.02 -10.14 -24.65
N PHE A 253 8.07 -9.92 -25.42
CA PHE A 253 8.14 -8.78 -26.33
C PHE A 253 8.24 -9.31 -27.75
N THR A 254 7.10 -9.34 -28.45
CA THR A 254 7.09 -9.46 -29.91
C THR A 254 7.18 -8.05 -30.47
N ILE A 255 8.35 -7.70 -31.01
CA ILE A 255 8.52 -6.47 -31.80
C ILE A 255 8.05 -6.84 -33.22
N HIS A 256 6.96 -6.23 -33.68
CA HIS A 256 6.61 -6.28 -35.10
C HIS A 256 7.50 -5.26 -35.84
N GLU A 257 8.52 -5.75 -36.55
CA GLU A 257 9.19 -4.97 -37.58
C GLU A 257 8.27 -4.88 -38.80
N SER A 258 7.73 -3.69 -39.05
CA SER A 258 7.11 -3.34 -40.31
C SER A 258 8.21 -3.01 -41.32
N THR A 259 8.52 -3.93 -42.22
CA THR A 259 9.33 -3.65 -43.41
C THR A 259 8.45 -2.98 -44.47
N HIS A 260 8.58 -1.66 -44.62
CA HIS A 260 8.21 -0.96 -45.84
C HIS A 260 9.42 -0.95 -46.80
N HIS A 261 9.32 -1.74 -47.86
CA HIS A 261 9.89 -1.48 -49.19
C HIS A 261 8.67 -1.56 -50.13
N SER A 262 8.33 -0.57 -50.96
CA SER A 262 9.15 0.31 -51.80
C SER A 262 8.54 1.71 -51.91
#